data_AF-A0A524IIK9-F1
#
_entry.id   AF-A0A524IIK9-F1
#
_cell.length_a   1.000
_cell.length_b   1.000
_cell.length_c   1.000
_cell.angle_alpha   90.00
_cell.angle_beta   90.00
_cell.angle_gamma   90.00
#
_symmetry.space_group_name_H-M   'P 1'
#
loop_
_entity.id
_entity.type
_entity.pdbx_description
1 polymer ?
#
loop_
_entity_poly.entity_id
_entity_poly.type
_entity_poly.pdbx_seq_one_letter_code
_entity_poly.pdbx_strand_id
1 'polypeptide(L)'
;MKKLRGRFLLLLIVTVVSCILALPSLPGLYQSLPEGVRNIVSHQGLSLGLDLQGGIHLVLEVEEERAVEIAVDRLRKSMEDLLAEKTIAVD
;
A
#
# COMPACT_ATOMS: atom_id res chain seq x y z
N MET A 1 -13.72 42.37 -27.07
CA MET A 1 -13.58 41.72 -25.74
C MET A 1 -14.11 40.28 -25.64
N LYS A 2 -14.55 39.62 -26.73
CA LYS A 2 -15.07 38.24 -26.70
C LYS A 2 -14.00 37.16 -26.43
N LYS A 3 -12.77 37.38 -26.88
CA LYS A 3 -11.62 36.46 -26.68
C LYS A 3 -11.21 36.31 -25.20
N LEU A 4 -11.40 37.35 -24.39
CA LEU A 4 -11.10 37.32 -22.95
C LEU A 4 -12.21 36.65 -22.15
N ARG A 5 -13.48 36.86 -22.51
CA ARG A 5 -14.63 36.20 -21.87
C ARG A 5 -14.56 34.68 -21.94
N GLY A 6 -14.17 34.12 -23.09
CA GLY A 6 -13.99 32.67 -23.22
C GLY A 6 -12.89 32.12 -22.33
N ARG A 7 -11.74 32.81 -22.26
CA ARG A 7 -10.64 32.47 -21.35
C ARG A 7 -11.05 32.56 -19.88
N PHE A 8 -11.78 33.61 -19.52
CA PHE A 8 -12.25 33.83 -18.16
C PHE A 8 -13.30 32.79 -17.74
N LEU A 9 -14.22 32.45 -18.64
CA LEU A 9 -15.20 31.39 -18.43
C LEU A 9 -14.52 30.03 -18.27
N LEU A 10 -13.52 29.73 -19.12
CA LEU A 10 -12.75 28.49 -19.03
C LEU A 10 -11.98 28.41 -17.71
N LEU A 11 -11.30 29.50 -17.31
CA LEU A 11 -10.62 29.56 -16.02
C LEU A 11 -11.59 29.36 -14.86
N LEU A 12 -12.76 30.00 -14.88
CA LEU A 12 -13.76 29.84 -13.83
C LEU A 12 -14.26 28.39 -13.76
N ILE A 13 -14.54 27.76 -14.90
CA ILE A 13 -14.96 26.35 -14.96
C ILE A 13 -13.87 25.44 -14.39
N VAL A 14 -12.61 25.61 -14.81
CA VAL A 14 -11.49 24.79 -14.33
C VAL A 14 -11.30 24.97 -12.82
N THR A 15 -11.38 26.20 -12.31
CA THR A 15 -11.28 26.47 -10.88
C THR A 15 -12.41 25.80 -10.08
N VAL A 16 -13.65 25.86 -10.58
CA VAL A 16 -14.80 25.22 -9.94
C VAL A 16 -14.63 23.69 -9.94
N VAL A 17 -14.23 23.10 -11.07
CA VAL A 17 -13.97 21.66 -11.18
C VAL A 17 -12.84 21.22 -10.26
N SER A 18 -11.75 21.98 -10.19
CA SER A 18 -10.64 21.72 -9.27
C SER A 18 -11.07 21.78 -7.81
N CYS A 19 -11.96 22.71 -7.45
CA CYS A 19 -12.49 22.82 -6.10
C CYS A 19 -13.35 21.59 -5.75
N ILE A 20 -14.21 21.15 -6.66
CA ILE A 20 -15.05 19.95 -6.48
C ILE A 20 -14.20 18.69 -6.28
N LEU A 21 -13.12 18.52 -7.07
CA LEU A 21 -12.19 17.40 -6.95
C LEU A 21 -11.37 17.42 -5.65
N ALA A 22 -11.20 18.59 -5.03
CA ALA A 22 -10.50 18.76 -3.76
C ALA A 22 -11.41 18.63 -2.52
N LEU A 23 -12.74 18.67 -2.67
CA LEU A 23 -13.67 18.48 -1.56
C LEU A 23 -13.49 17.15 -0.77
N PRO A 24 -13.26 15.98 -1.41
CA PRO A 24 -13.17 14.73 -0.66
C PRO A 24 -11.86 14.59 0.14
N SER A 25 -10.86 15.46 -0.05
CA SER A 25 -9.65 15.48 0.77
C SER A 25 -9.81 16.26 2.09
N LEU A 26 -10.93 16.98 2.30
CA LEU A 26 -11.26 17.66 3.55
C LEU A 26 -12.41 16.92 4.27
N PRO A 27 -12.10 15.99 5.20
CA PRO A 27 -13.12 15.15 5.84
C PRO A 27 -14.19 15.95 6.61
N GLY A 28 -13.84 17.14 7.12
CA GLY A 28 -14.77 18.03 7.83
C GLY A 28 -15.82 18.69 6.93
N LEU A 29 -15.50 19.01 5.67
CA LEU A 29 -16.48 19.54 4.72
C LEU A 29 -17.26 18.41 4.03
N TYR A 30 -16.62 17.27 3.77
CA TYR A 30 -17.25 16.15 3.08
C TYR A 30 -18.45 15.56 3.84
N GLN A 31 -18.41 15.56 5.17
CA GLN A 31 -19.51 15.05 6.01
C GLN A 31 -20.71 15.99 6.11
N SER A 32 -20.53 17.30 5.89
CA SER A 32 -21.62 18.29 5.93
C SER A 32 -22.27 18.54 4.56
N LEU A 33 -21.87 17.80 3.51
CA LEU A 33 -22.44 17.94 2.17
C LEU A 33 -23.72 17.11 2.00
N PRO A 34 -24.75 17.65 1.32
CA PRO A 34 -25.98 16.92 1.03
C PRO A 34 -25.72 15.68 0.15
N GLU A 35 -26.52 14.62 0.35
CA GLU A 35 -26.29 13.30 -0.25
C GLU A 35 -26.16 13.31 -1.79
N GLY A 36 -26.84 14.23 -2.48
CA GLY A 36 -26.78 14.36 -3.95
C GLY A 36 -25.41 14.76 -4.50
N VAL A 37 -24.65 15.62 -3.79
CA VAL A 37 -23.28 15.99 -4.18
C VAL A 37 -22.27 14.92 -3.75
N ARG A 38 -22.54 14.25 -2.62
CA ARG A 38 -21.74 13.13 -2.13
C ARG A 38 -21.75 11.92 -3.06
N ASN A 39 -22.84 11.71 -3.82
CA ASN A 39 -22.95 10.60 -4.77
C ASN A 39 -22.13 10.82 -6.07
N ILE A 40 -21.78 12.07 -6.39
CA ILE A 40 -21.00 12.44 -7.59
C ILE A 40 -19.50 12.49 -7.27
N VAL A 41 -19.16 12.87 -6.04
CA VAL A 41 -17.78 13.01 -5.57
C VAL A 41 -17.32 11.67 -4.97
N SER A 42 -16.18 11.15 -5.46
CA SER A 42 -15.63 9.87 -4.99
C SER A 42 -15.45 9.86 -3.47
N HIS A 43 -15.87 8.77 -2.83
CA HIS A 43 -15.80 8.58 -1.37
C HIS A 43 -14.36 8.50 -0.85
N GLN A 44 -13.42 8.19 -1.73
CA GLN A 44 -11.99 8.16 -1.43
C GLN A 44 -11.42 9.52 -1.85
N GLY A 45 -10.98 10.29 -0.85
CA GLY A 45 -10.21 11.52 -1.06
C GLY A 45 -8.84 11.25 -1.68
N LEU A 46 -7.90 12.18 -1.50
CA LEU A 46 -6.53 12.00 -1.96
C LEU A 46 -5.93 10.74 -1.32
N SER A 47 -5.52 9.75 -2.11
CA SER A 47 -4.80 8.60 -1.58
C SER A 47 -3.45 9.07 -1.04
N LEU A 48 -3.32 9.09 0.28
CA LEU A 48 -2.06 9.46 0.94
C LEU A 48 -1.03 8.34 0.72
N GLY A 49 0.25 8.69 0.55
CA GLY A 49 1.32 7.69 0.48
C GLY A 49 1.56 7.03 1.85
N LEU A 50 2.29 5.91 1.88
CA LEU A 50 2.61 5.15 3.11
C LEU A 50 3.22 6.02 4.23
N ASP A 51 4.02 7.02 3.87
CA ASP A 51 4.64 7.99 4.79
C ASP A 51 3.60 8.89 5.49
N LEU A 52 2.56 9.32 4.75
CA LEU A 52 1.49 10.16 5.27
C LEU A 52 0.28 9.36 5.81
N GLN A 53 0.09 8.12 5.36
CA GLN A 53 -0.91 7.18 5.90
C GLN A 53 -0.45 6.52 7.19
N GLY A 54 0.86 6.47 7.45
CA GLY A 54 1.42 5.75 8.58
C GLY A 54 1.21 4.24 8.44
N GLY A 55 2.08 3.56 7.70
CA GLY A 55 2.09 2.11 7.62
C GLY A 55 3.44 1.49 7.99
N ILE A 56 3.54 0.16 7.87
CA ILE A 56 4.69 -0.58 8.35
C ILE A 56 5.70 -0.78 7.22
N HIS A 57 6.93 -0.29 7.40
CA HIS A 57 8.07 -0.64 6.55
C HIS A 57 8.79 -1.84 7.17
N LEU A 58 8.45 -3.06 6.70
CA LEU A 58 9.08 -4.29 7.16
C LEU A 58 10.34 -4.58 6.33
N VAL A 59 11.50 -4.36 6.92
CA VAL A 59 12.77 -4.86 6.39
C VAL A 59 12.95 -6.27 6.95
N LEU A 60 12.86 -7.26 6.07
CA LEU A 60 13.09 -8.66 6.41
C LEU A 60 14.51 -9.01 5.94
N GLU A 61 15.42 -9.12 6.89
CA GLU A 61 16.78 -9.58 6.66
C GLU A 61 16.91 -11.02 7.15
N VAL A 62 17.56 -11.87 6.36
CA VAL A 62 17.85 -13.25 6.74
C VAL A 62 19.24 -13.28 7.35
N GLU A 63 19.36 -13.82 8.56
CA GLU A 63 20.67 -14.14 9.17
C GLU A 63 21.32 -15.27 8.36
N GLU A 64 22.21 -14.94 7.41
CA GLU A 64 22.80 -15.89 6.47
C GLU A 64 23.56 -17.03 7.17
N GLU A 65 24.37 -16.71 8.19
CA GLU A 65 25.14 -17.70 8.95
C GLU A 65 24.22 -18.74 9.60
N ARG A 66 23.12 -18.26 10.20
CA ARG A 66 22.12 -19.11 10.86
C ARG A 66 21.35 -19.96 9.85
N ALA A 67 21.09 -19.44 8.65
CA ALA A 67 20.43 -20.19 7.58
C ALA A 67 21.29 -21.36 7.09
N VAL A 68 22.61 -21.16 6.99
CA VAL A 68 23.56 -22.23 6.62
C VAL A 68 23.65 -23.29 7.71
N GLU A 69 23.74 -22.88 8.98
CA GLU A 69 23.76 -23.81 10.11
C GLU A 69 22.50 -24.70 10.14
N ILE A 70 21.31 -24.10 9.99
CA ILE A 70 20.03 -24.83 9.94
C ILE A 70 19.98 -25.79 8.73
N ALA A 71 20.55 -25.41 7.59
CA ALA A 71 20.60 -26.28 6.41
C ALA A 71 21.51 -27.50 6.63
N VAL A 72 22.67 -27.29 7.26
CA VAL A 72 23.61 -28.37 7.60
C VAL A 72 23.01 -29.31 8.64
N ASP A 73 22.39 -28.78 9.70
CA ASP A 73 21.72 -29.58 10.72
C ASP A 73 20.57 -30.41 10.15
N ARG A 74 19.77 -29.82 9.25
CA ARG A 74 18.74 -30.56 8.52
C ARG A 74 19.32 -31.69 7.69
N LEU A 75 20.42 -31.44 6.99
CA LEU A 75 21.08 -32.46 6.16
C LEU A 75 21.60 -33.60 7.03
N ARG A 76 22.27 -33.28 8.15
CA ARG A 76 22.73 -34.28 9.12
C ARG A 76 21.57 -35.15 9.60
N LYS A 77 20.47 -34.53 10.03
CA LYS A 77 19.31 -35.26 10.51
C LYS A 77 18.70 -36.17 9.44
N SER A 78 18.58 -35.69 8.20
CA SER A 78 18.14 -36.53 7.09
C SER A 78 19.07 -37.71 6.81
N MET A 79 20.39 -37.53 6.98
CA MET A 79 21.35 -38.65 6.85
C MET A 79 21.17 -39.66 7.98
N GLU A 80 21.01 -39.21 9.23
CA GLU A 80 20.72 -40.07 10.38
C GLU A 80 19.42 -40.86 10.18
N ASP A 81 18.34 -40.20 9.73
CA ASP A 81 17.05 -40.84 9.45
C ASP A 81 17.18 -41.90 8.34
N LEU A 82 17.90 -41.61 7.24
CA LEU A 82 18.13 -42.57 6.14
C LEU A 82 18.99 -43.77 6.56
N LEU A 83 19.96 -43.55 7.45
CA LEU A 83 20.81 -44.62 8.00
C LEU A 83 20.02 -45.51 8.97
N ALA A 84 19.17 -44.90 9.81
CA ALA A 84 18.27 -45.60 10.71
C ALA A 84 17.23 -46.43 9.92
N GLU A 85 16.63 -45.87 8.86
CA GLU A 85 15.67 -46.58 8.00
C GLU A 85 16.31 -47.79 7.31
N LYS A 86 17.59 -47.70 6.94
CA LYS A 86 18.34 -48.81 6.34
C LYS A 86 18.86 -49.85 7.35
N THR A 87 18.55 -49.73 8.65
CA THR A 87 18.99 -50.68 9.70
C THR A 87 20.52 -50.87 9.72
N ILE A 88 21.28 -49.82 9.40
CA ILE A 88 22.73 -49.81 9.58
C ILE A 88 22.97 -49.14 10.92
N ALA A 89 23.19 -49.94 11.97
CA ALA A 89 23.48 -49.41 13.30
C ALA A 89 24.80 -48.61 13.24
N VAL A 90 24.70 -47.30 13.43
CA VAL A 90 25.86 -46.43 13.65
C VAL A 90 25.98 -46.27 15.16
N ASP A 91 26.99 -46.92 15.73
CA ASP A 91 27.53 -46.69 17.07
C ASP A 91 28.48 -45.48 17.03
#